data_AF-A0A2P5NWJ0-F1
#
_entry.id   AF-A0A2P5NWJ0-F1
#
_cell.length_a   1.000
_cell.length_b   1.000
_cell.length_c   1.000
_cell.angle_alpha   90.00
_cell.angle_beta   90.00
_cell.angle_gamma   90.00
#
_symmetry.space_group_name_H-M   'P 1'
#
loop_
_entity.id
_entity.type
_entity.pdbx_description
1 polymer ?
#
loop_
_entity_poly.entity_id
_entity_poly.type
_entity_poly.pdbx_seq_one_letter_code
_entity_poly.pdbx_strand_id
1 'polypeptide(L)'
;MSSGTIKDLLKPHILDHIFIGMIWAHVNGKVEDNDAIGHYREQIALAVINEQLPVSKISIKNKHTGSLDTQPNSPIVLNEASISWQLDKESVLFYIYKDDFSEWLERTGQWPLADGCELIQWFGTEKHSNKKMPTRKRKYLIPLQRETNLALELLYEIYKNYKVCYLCELSASKAWGKIISGEFSSDLILGICKTKKSITLSDGDKLLKNDFLEKYRKRFKY
;
A
#
# COMPACT_ATOMS: atom_id res chain seq x y z
N MET A 1 19.42 -11.71 33.15
CA MET A 1 18.96 -11.25 31.83
C MET A 1 17.56 -11.79 31.64
N SER A 2 16.56 -10.92 31.75
CA SER A 2 15.16 -11.32 31.76
C SER A 2 14.77 -11.90 30.40
N SER A 3 14.43 -13.18 30.38
CA SER A 3 13.78 -13.87 29.26
C SER A 3 12.39 -13.27 29.07
N GLY A 4 12.31 -12.12 28.42
CA GLY A 4 11.07 -11.62 27.85
C GLY A 4 10.66 -12.58 26.75
N THR A 5 9.73 -13.47 27.05
CA THR A 5 9.19 -14.45 26.10
C THR A 5 8.76 -13.73 24.83
N ILE A 6 9.07 -14.27 23.63
CA ILE A 6 8.65 -13.74 22.31
C ILE A 6 7.15 -13.35 22.30
N LYS A 7 6.33 -14.06 23.09
CA LYS A 7 4.91 -13.78 23.33
C LYS A 7 4.59 -12.36 23.84
N ASP A 8 5.48 -11.75 24.63
CA ASP A 8 5.27 -10.39 25.15
C ASP A 8 5.57 -9.32 24.09
N LEU A 9 6.43 -9.64 23.11
CA LEU A 9 6.74 -8.78 21.95
C LEU A 9 5.65 -8.84 20.86
N LEU A 10 4.76 -9.82 20.90
CA LEU A 10 3.72 -10.08 19.88
C LEU A 10 2.39 -9.36 20.12
N LYS A 11 2.26 -8.57 21.20
CA LYS A 11 1.05 -7.77 21.49
C LYS A 11 0.92 -6.41 20.79
N PRO A 12 1.94 -5.77 20.19
CA PRO A 12 1.74 -4.48 19.55
C PRO A 12 1.02 -4.67 18.21
N HIS A 13 0.07 -3.77 17.90
CA HIS A 13 -0.60 -3.73 16.59
C HIS A 13 0.33 -3.38 15.42
N ILE A 14 1.58 -3.04 15.72
CA ILE A 14 2.62 -2.65 14.76
C ILE A 14 3.88 -3.45 15.09
N LEU A 15 4.44 -4.11 14.08
CA LEU A 15 5.74 -4.78 14.17
C LEU A 15 6.63 -4.35 13.02
N ASP A 16 7.94 -4.48 13.19
CA ASP A 16 8.84 -4.30 12.06
C ASP A 16 8.93 -5.56 11.18
N HIS A 17 9.24 -5.35 9.91
CA HIS A 17 9.34 -6.44 8.92
C HIS A 17 10.39 -7.50 9.26
N ILE A 18 11.41 -7.19 10.09
CA ILE A 18 12.42 -8.17 10.51
C ILE A 18 11.78 -9.16 11.49
N PHE A 19 11.11 -8.65 12.52
CA PHE A 19 10.39 -9.51 13.46
C PHE A 19 9.30 -10.31 12.76
N ILE A 20 8.54 -9.70 11.85
CA ILE A 20 7.51 -10.42 11.09
C ILE A 20 8.14 -11.57 10.29
N GLY A 21 9.20 -11.30 9.51
CA GLY A 21 9.88 -12.33 8.72
C GLY A 21 10.50 -13.43 9.57
N MET A 22 11.11 -13.09 10.72
CA MET A 22 11.68 -14.05 11.66
C MET A 22 10.61 -14.99 12.22
N ILE A 23 9.47 -14.44 12.66
CA ILE A 23 8.41 -15.23 13.30
C ILE A 23 7.66 -16.06 12.25
N TRP A 24 7.48 -15.51 11.04
CA TRP A 24 6.89 -16.24 9.93
C TRP A 24 7.76 -17.41 9.46
N ALA A 25 9.09 -17.26 9.49
CA ALA A 25 10.03 -18.34 9.20
C ALA A 25 10.08 -19.45 10.27
N HIS A 26 9.57 -19.19 11.49
CA HIS A 26 9.55 -20.17 12.57
C HIS A 26 8.22 -20.92 12.61
N VAL A 27 8.24 -22.15 12.12
CA VAL A 27 7.12 -23.08 12.22
C VAL A 27 7.37 -23.99 13.43
N ASN A 28 6.43 -24.02 14.38
CA ASN A 28 6.52 -24.79 15.63
C ASN A 28 7.80 -24.50 16.46
N GLY A 29 8.27 -23.25 16.45
CA GLY A 29 9.47 -22.83 17.18
C GLY A 29 10.79 -23.31 16.57
N LYS A 30 10.78 -23.83 15.33
CA LYS A 30 11.98 -24.16 14.57
C LYS A 30 12.06 -23.33 13.30
N VAL A 31 13.25 -22.78 13.04
CA VAL A 31 13.56 -22.16 11.74
C VAL A 31 13.62 -23.27 10.70
N GLU A 32 12.90 -23.12 9.58
CA GLU A 32 12.96 -24.13 8.50
C GLU A 32 14.27 -24.09 7.69
N ASP A 33 14.97 -22.96 7.62
CA ASP A 33 16.34 -22.80 7.13
C ASP A 33 16.83 -21.37 7.51
N ASN A 34 18.12 -21.17 7.77
CA ASN A 34 18.66 -19.82 8.00
C ASN A 34 18.42 -18.89 6.80
N ASP A 35 18.42 -19.42 5.58
CA ASP A 35 18.12 -18.67 4.37
C ASP A 35 16.64 -18.26 4.29
N ALA A 36 15.74 -19.05 4.89
CA ALA A 36 14.31 -18.76 4.89
C ALA A 36 13.99 -17.44 5.64
N ILE A 37 14.67 -17.17 6.77
CA ILE A 37 14.49 -15.90 7.48
C ILE A 37 14.84 -14.72 6.57
N GLY A 38 15.97 -14.80 5.86
CA GLY A 38 16.39 -13.79 4.89
C GLY A 38 15.36 -13.60 3.80
N HIS A 39 14.87 -14.70 3.23
CA HIS A 39 13.87 -14.72 2.18
C HIS A 39 12.56 -14.03 2.57
N TYR A 40 11.97 -14.36 3.73
CA TYR A 40 10.72 -13.72 4.17
C TYR A 40 10.90 -12.24 4.46
N ARG A 41 12.03 -11.85 5.07
CA ARG A 41 12.36 -10.43 5.30
C ARG A 41 12.42 -9.66 3.99
N GLU A 42 13.09 -10.23 2.99
CA GLU A 42 13.21 -9.63 1.66
C GLU A 42 11.84 -9.52 0.96
N GLN A 43 11.02 -10.57 1.01
CA GLN A 43 9.67 -10.52 0.45
C GLN A 43 8.84 -9.38 1.03
N ILE A 44 8.84 -9.21 2.36
CA ILE A 44 8.08 -8.15 3.04
C ILE A 44 8.64 -6.77 2.65
N ALA A 45 9.97 -6.62 2.62
CA ALA A 45 10.60 -5.36 2.22
C ALA A 45 10.29 -4.99 0.77
N LEU A 46 10.33 -5.95 -0.16
CA LEU A 46 9.94 -5.74 -1.55
C LEU A 46 8.46 -5.38 -1.68
N ALA A 47 7.57 -5.98 -0.87
CA ALA A 47 6.17 -5.59 -0.85
C ALA A 47 5.98 -4.14 -0.41
N VAL A 48 6.78 -3.65 0.54
CA VAL A 48 6.78 -2.24 0.95
C VAL A 48 7.34 -1.34 -0.15
N ILE A 49 8.49 -1.68 -0.73
CA ILE A 49 9.16 -0.87 -1.77
C ILE A 49 8.28 -0.74 -3.02
N ASN A 50 7.58 -1.81 -3.38
CA ASN A 50 6.64 -1.82 -4.50
C ASN A 50 5.26 -1.24 -4.14
N GLU A 51 5.13 -0.60 -2.98
CA GLU A 51 3.91 0.03 -2.46
C GLU A 51 2.71 -0.95 -2.34
N GLN A 52 2.98 -2.25 -2.28
CA GLN A 52 1.97 -3.30 -2.13
C GLN A 52 1.54 -3.48 -0.67
N LEU A 53 2.42 -3.17 0.27
CA LEU A 53 2.19 -3.24 1.71
C LEU A 53 2.44 -1.86 2.32
N PRO A 54 1.41 -1.16 2.84
CA PRO A 54 1.60 0.15 3.44
C PRO A 54 2.41 0.04 4.74
N VAL A 55 3.21 1.08 5.02
CA VAL A 55 3.99 1.19 6.26
C VAL A 55 3.46 2.29 7.15
N SER A 56 3.41 2.00 8.45
CA SER A 56 3.05 2.96 9.49
C SER A 56 4.19 3.94 9.76
N LYS A 57 5.43 3.44 9.70
CA LYS A 57 6.64 4.18 10.06
C LYS A 57 7.87 3.55 9.39
N ILE A 58 8.87 4.36 9.12
CA ILE A 58 10.18 3.91 8.62
C ILE A 58 11.21 4.37 9.64
N SER A 59 12.12 3.49 10.03
CA SER A 59 13.31 3.86 10.77
C SER A 59 14.55 3.42 10.02
N ILE A 60 15.56 4.28 9.97
CA ILE A 60 16.85 3.96 9.36
C ILE A 60 17.84 3.74 10.50
N LYS A 61 18.47 2.58 10.51
CA LYS A 61 19.53 2.24 11.44
C LYS A 61 20.86 2.34 10.72
N ASN A 62 21.71 3.26 11.18
CA ASN A 62 23.07 3.34 10.68
C ASN A 62 23.86 2.11 11.19
N LYS A 63 24.44 1.34 10.26
CA LYS A 63 25.16 0.09 10.58
C LYS A 63 26.44 0.32 11.40
N HIS A 64 26.98 1.54 11.42
CA HIS A 64 28.25 1.87 12.08
C HIS A 64 28.05 2.47 13.47
N THR A 65 27.04 3.32 13.66
CA THR A 65 26.76 3.97 14.96
C THR A 65 25.70 3.23 15.77
N GLY A 66 24.91 2.36 15.12
CA GLY A 66 23.78 1.67 15.75
C GLY A 66 22.60 2.58 16.10
N SER A 67 22.68 3.89 15.81
CA SER A 67 21.60 4.85 16.06
C SER A 67 20.40 4.57 15.14
N LEU A 68 19.21 4.72 15.71
CA LEU A 68 17.94 4.51 15.03
C LEU A 68 17.25 5.85 14.85
N ASP A 69 17.24 6.37 13.63
CA ASP A 69 16.50 7.58 13.30
C ASP A 69 15.15 7.22 12.72
N THR A 70 14.11 7.71 13.40
CA THR A 70 12.72 7.57 12.97
C THR A 70 12.41 8.61 11.91
N GLN A 71 11.90 8.19 10.76
CA GLN A 71 11.51 9.05 9.66
C GLN A 71 9.99 8.93 9.40
N PRO A 72 9.30 10.03 9.05
CA PRO A 72 7.92 9.97 8.59
C PRO A 72 7.83 9.22 7.26
N ASN A 73 6.73 8.50 7.04
CA ASN A 73 6.47 7.82 5.77
C ASN A 73 6.30 8.88 4.65
N SER A 74 7.27 8.93 3.73
CA SER A 74 7.23 9.79 2.55
C SER A 74 7.84 9.07 1.33
N PRO A 75 7.47 9.46 0.10
CA PRO A 75 8.05 8.88 -1.12
C PRO A 75 9.58 9.00 -1.18
N ILE A 76 10.12 10.09 -0.63
CA ILE A 76 11.57 10.34 -0.57
C ILE A 76 12.23 9.31 0.35
N VAL A 77 11.69 9.13 1.56
CA VAL A 77 12.22 8.18 2.56
C VAL A 77 12.06 6.73 2.08
N LEU A 78 10.99 6.39 1.35
CA LEU A 78 10.82 5.07 0.73
C LEU A 78 11.83 4.82 -0.40
N ASN A 79 12.14 5.85 -1.20
CA ASN A 79 13.15 5.76 -2.25
C ASN A 79 14.56 5.65 -1.67
N GLU A 80 14.88 6.43 -0.64
CA GLU A 80 16.14 6.31 0.12
C GLU A 80 16.28 4.94 0.77
N ALA A 81 15.19 4.42 1.35
CA ALA A 81 15.14 3.07 1.90
C ALA A 81 15.41 1.98 0.85
N SER A 82 14.82 2.11 -0.34
CA SER A 82 15.04 1.20 -1.47
C SER A 82 16.51 1.20 -1.92
N ILE A 83 17.13 2.38 -2.01
CA ILE A 83 18.55 2.53 -2.38
C ILE A 83 19.48 1.97 -1.29
N SER A 84 19.22 2.28 -0.01
CA SER A 84 20.03 1.79 1.10
C SER A 84 19.98 0.26 1.24
N TRP A 85 18.82 -0.36 0.97
CA TRP A 85 18.68 -1.82 0.90
C TRP A 85 19.56 -2.41 -0.21
N GLN A 86 19.55 -1.83 -1.41
CA GLN A 86 20.36 -2.31 -2.55
C GLN A 86 21.87 -2.16 -2.35
N LEU A 87 22.30 -1.16 -1.58
CA LEU A 87 23.71 -0.85 -1.38
C LEU A 87 24.32 -1.52 -0.14
N ASP A 88 23.51 -2.17 0.69
CA ASP A 88 23.90 -2.86 1.92
C ASP A 88 24.69 -1.96 2.92
N LYS A 89 24.55 -0.64 2.83
CA LYS A 89 25.27 0.36 3.65
C LYS A 89 24.56 0.67 4.97
N GLU A 90 23.23 0.61 4.99
CA GLU A 90 22.39 0.92 6.15
C GLU A 90 21.34 -0.17 6.35
N SER A 91 20.80 -0.30 7.57
CA SER A 91 19.71 -1.23 7.86
C SER A 91 18.41 -0.46 7.96
N VAL A 92 17.50 -0.66 7.01
CA VAL A 92 16.17 -0.01 7.04
C VAL A 92 15.18 -0.90 7.77
N LEU A 93 14.33 -0.30 8.60
CA LEU A 93 13.27 -0.95 9.36
C LEU A 93 11.92 -0.36 8.98
N PHE A 94 11.08 -1.19 8.34
CA PHE A 94 9.70 -0.87 8.04
C PHE A 94 8.78 -1.37 9.16
N TYR A 95 7.95 -0.48 9.71
CA TYR A 95 6.90 -0.84 10.65
C TYR A 95 5.58 -0.99 9.92
N ILE A 96 4.89 -2.09 10.17
CA ILE A 96 3.70 -2.52 9.44
C ILE A 96 2.58 -2.79 10.45
N TYR A 97 1.38 -2.28 10.16
CA TYR A 97 0.20 -2.63 10.96
C TYR A 97 -0.23 -4.06 10.68
N LYS A 98 -0.70 -4.72 11.73
CA LYS A 98 -1.28 -6.06 11.67
C LYS A 98 -2.36 -6.22 10.58
N ASP A 99 -3.29 -5.28 10.50
CA ASP A 99 -4.43 -5.37 9.56
C ASP A 99 -3.96 -5.26 8.10
N ASP A 100 -3.01 -4.35 7.83
CA ASP A 100 -2.41 -4.18 6.51
C ASP A 100 -1.62 -5.43 6.08
N PHE A 101 -0.89 -6.05 7.02
CA PHE A 101 -0.17 -7.29 6.75
C PHE A 101 -1.12 -8.47 6.50
N SER A 102 -2.21 -8.56 7.26
CA SER A 102 -3.27 -9.55 7.04
C SER A 102 -3.85 -9.46 5.64
N GLU A 103 -4.20 -8.24 5.20
CA GLU A 103 -4.75 -8.00 3.86
C GLU A 103 -3.74 -8.39 2.76
N TRP A 104 -2.45 -8.10 2.98
CA TRP A 104 -1.40 -8.48 2.04
C TRP A 104 -1.26 -9.99 1.92
N LEU A 105 -1.20 -10.74 3.03
CA LEU A 105 -1.10 -12.21 3.05
C LEU A 105 -2.30 -12.88 2.35
N GLU A 106 -3.52 -12.38 2.58
CA GLU A 106 -4.72 -12.88 1.89
C GLU A 106 -4.63 -12.64 0.37
N ARG A 107 -4.19 -11.45 -0.04
CA ARG A 107 -4.08 -11.09 -1.45
C ARG A 107 -2.99 -11.87 -2.18
N THR A 108 -1.88 -12.20 -1.52
CA THR A 108 -0.78 -12.99 -2.08
C THR A 108 -1.01 -14.50 -1.99
N GLY A 109 -2.13 -14.94 -1.39
CA GLY A 109 -2.44 -16.36 -1.21
C GLY A 109 -1.54 -17.06 -0.19
N GLN A 110 -0.84 -16.30 0.66
CA GLN A 110 0.00 -16.81 1.74
C GLN A 110 -0.78 -16.99 3.05
N TRP A 111 -2.06 -16.62 3.05
CA TRP A 111 -3.01 -16.97 4.08
C TRP A 111 -3.87 -18.20 3.68
N PRO A 112 -4.14 -19.15 4.60
CA PRO A 112 -3.73 -19.18 6.01
C PRO A 112 -2.24 -19.44 6.16
N LEU A 113 -1.66 -18.94 7.25
CA LEU A 113 -0.30 -19.27 7.64
C LEU A 113 -0.17 -20.78 7.90
N ALA A 114 1.02 -21.32 7.64
CA ALA A 114 1.31 -22.72 7.90
C ALA A 114 1.08 -23.11 9.37
N ASP A 115 0.62 -24.36 9.58
CA ASP A 115 0.37 -24.90 10.91
C ASP A 115 1.63 -24.84 11.78
N GLY A 116 1.52 -24.15 12.92
CA GLY A 116 2.64 -23.96 13.84
C GLY A 116 3.40 -22.64 13.67
N CYS A 117 3.10 -21.84 12.65
CA CYS A 117 3.68 -20.51 12.50
C CYS A 117 3.31 -19.62 13.70
N GLU A 118 4.31 -19.16 14.46
CA GLU A 118 4.08 -18.37 15.68
C GLU A 118 3.43 -17.01 15.40
N LEU A 119 3.52 -16.52 14.16
CA LEU A 119 2.95 -15.26 13.73
C LEU A 119 1.42 -15.27 13.87
N ILE A 120 0.79 -16.44 13.87
CA ILE A 120 -0.65 -16.57 14.13
C ILE A 120 -1.07 -15.96 15.48
N GLN A 121 -0.17 -15.93 16.47
CA GLN A 121 -0.43 -15.31 17.76
C GLN A 121 -0.50 -13.78 17.67
N TRP A 122 0.21 -13.16 16.72
CA TRP A 122 0.07 -11.72 16.43
C TRP A 122 -1.34 -11.41 15.96
N PHE A 123 -1.94 -12.32 15.19
CA PHE A 123 -3.33 -12.23 14.74
C PHE A 123 -4.36 -12.49 15.86
N GLY A 124 -3.95 -13.17 16.93
CA GLY A 124 -4.75 -13.43 18.12
C GLY A 124 -5.48 -14.78 18.05
N THR A 125 -5.87 -15.31 19.20
CA THR A 125 -6.64 -16.57 19.34
C THR A 125 -8.12 -16.42 18.99
N GLU A 126 -8.51 -15.36 18.27
CA GLU A 126 -9.81 -15.38 17.65
C GLU A 126 -9.85 -16.64 16.79
N LYS A 127 -10.71 -17.59 17.19
CA LYS A 127 -11.24 -18.58 16.25
C LYS A 127 -11.77 -17.74 15.11
N HIS A 128 -10.97 -17.53 14.08
CA HIS A 128 -11.41 -16.98 12.82
C HIS A 128 -12.21 -18.10 12.15
N SER A 129 -13.33 -18.44 12.77
CA SER A 129 -14.44 -19.18 12.21
C SER A 129 -14.84 -18.40 11.00
N ASN A 130 -14.31 -18.75 9.82
CA ASN A 130 -14.73 -18.26 8.51
C ASN A 130 -15.47 -16.93 8.64
N LYS A 131 -14.82 -15.88 9.14
CA LYS A 131 -15.39 -14.55 9.01
C LYS A 131 -15.14 -14.28 7.54
N LYS A 132 -16.05 -14.82 6.71
CA LYS A 132 -16.51 -14.17 5.51
C LYS A 132 -16.96 -12.80 5.97
N MET A 133 -16.00 -11.90 6.22
CA MET A 133 -16.23 -10.50 6.00
C MET A 133 -16.69 -10.44 4.55
N PRO A 134 -17.77 -9.71 4.28
CA PRO A 134 -18.40 -9.70 2.98
C PRO A 134 -17.28 -9.48 1.99
N THR A 135 -17.19 -10.32 0.96
CA THR A 135 -16.51 -9.95 -0.28
C THR A 135 -17.07 -8.57 -0.60
N ARG A 136 -16.40 -7.48 -0.19
CA ARG A 136 -16.76 -6.15 -0.62
C ARG A 136 -16.45 -6.26 -2.08
N LYS A 137 -17.50 -6.54 -2.86
CA LYS A 137 -17.43 -6.60 -4.31
C LYS A 137 -16.58 -5.39 -4.68
N ARG A 138 -15.41 -5.62 -5.26
CA ARG A 138 -14.56 -4.49 -5.60
C ARG A 138 -15.31 -3.77 -6.71
N LYS A 139 -15.40 -2.44 -6.62
CA LYS A 139 -16.05 -1.71 -7.70
C LYS A 139 -15.07 -1.66 -8.87
N TYR A 140 -15.40 -2.36 -9.95
CA TYR A 140 -14.63 -2.43 -11.19
C TYR A 140 -14.92 -1.23 -12.06
N LEU A 141 -13.90 -0.79 -12.78
CA LEU A 141 -14.05 0.24 -13.78
C LEU A 141 -15.02 -0.23 -14.88
N ILE A 142 -16.12 0.49 -15.07
CA ILE A 142 -17.05 0.29 -16.20
C ILE A 142 -16.27 0.63 -17.48
N PRO A 143 -16.38 -0.09 -18.60
CA PRO A 143 -15.76 0.30 -19.86
C PRO A 143 -16.35 1.59 -20.44
N LEU A 144 -15.57 2.30 -21.25
CA LEU A 144 -16.03 3.45 -22.02
C LEU A 144 -17.11 3.00 -23.03
N GLN A 145 -18.29 3.61 -22.99
CA GLN A 145 -19.39 3.34 -23.94
C GLN A 145 -19.59 4.55 -24.87
N ARG A 146 -20.41 4.38 -25.93
CA ARG A 146 -20.54 5.31 -27.08
C ARG A 146 -20.91 6.76 -26.76
N GLU A 147 -21.45 7.06 -25.58
CA GLU A 147 -21.68 8.44 -25.14
C GLU A 147 -20.45 8.95 -24.37
N THR A 148 -19.64 9.75 -25.04
CA THR A 148 -18.45 10.37 -24.44
C THR A 148 -18.62 11.88 -24.34
N ASN A 149 -18.39 12.42 -23.14
CA ASN A 149 -18.07 13.83 -22.98
C ASN A 149 -16.60 13.93 -22.59
N LEU A 150 -15.96 15.07 -22.84
CA LEU A 150 -14.52 15.23 -22.62
C LEU A 150 -14.12 14.97 -21.15
N ALA A 151 -15.00 15.27 -20.20
CA ALA A 151 -14.76 14.95 -18.79
C ALA A 151 -14.66 13.44 -18.56
N LEU A 152 -15.43 12.64 -19.29
CA LEU A 152 -15.41 11.18 -19.21
C LEU A 152 -14.17 10.63 -19.92
N GLU A 153 -13.80 11.15 -21.09
CA GLU A 153 -12.56 10.77 -21.80
C GLU A 153 -11.32 11.06 -20.94
N LEU A 154 -11.28 12.23 -20.32
CA LEU A 154 -10.25 12.61 -19.36
C LEU A 154 -10.12 11.60 -18.22
N LEU A 155 -11.24 11.12 -17.66
CA LEU A 155 -11.21 10.08 -16.63
C LEU A 155 -10.58 8.79 -17.15
N TYR A 156 -10.88 8.37 -18.38
CA TYR A 156 -10.27 7.17 -18.97
C TYR A 156 -8.79 7.33 -19.29
N GLU A 157 -8.34 8.51 -19.68
CA GLU A 157 -6.91 8.77 -19.83
C GLU A 157 -6.18 8.61 -18.48
N ILE A 158 -6.77 9.12 -17.39
CA ILE A 158 -6.23 8.92 -16.04
C ILE A 158 -6.20 7.43 -15.70
N TYR A 159 -7.29 6.69 -15.91
CA TYR A 159 -7.34 5.26 -15.62
C TYR A 159 -6.31 4.48 -16.42
N LYS A 160 -6.13 4.81 -17.71
CA LYS A 160 -5.15 4.17 -18.59
C LYS A 160 -3.72 4.48 -18.16
N ASN A 161 -3.42 5.75 -17.86
CA ASN A 161 -2.09 6.20 -17.48
C ASN A 161 -1.62 5.58 -16.15
N TYR A 162 -2.55 5.45 -15.20
CA TYR A 162 -2.29 4.89 -13.86
C TYR A 162 -2.69 3.41 -13.72
N LYS A 163 -3.05 2.74 -14.82
CA LYS A 163 -3.46 1.32 -14.88
C LYS A 163 -4.55 0.94 -13.85
N VAL A 164 -5.52 1.83 -13.66
CA VAL A 164 -6.59 1.67 -12.66
C VAL A 164 -7.68 0.74 -13.19
N CYS A 165 -7.87 -0.39 -12.52
CA CYS A 165 -8.94 -1.36 -12.73
C CYS A 165 -10.00 -1.30 -11.61
N TYR A 166 -9.61 -0.83 -10.43
CA TYR A 166 -10.43 -0.82 -9.21
C TYR A 166 -10.44 0.55 -8.52
N LEU A 167 -11.57 0.92 -7.92
CA LEU A 167 -11.71 2.21 -7.23
C LEU A 167 -10.70 2.43 -6.09
N CYS A 168 -10.22 1.36 -5.46
CA CYS A 168 -9.26 1.44 -4.35
C CYS A 168 -7.84 1.79 -4.79
N GLU A 169 -7.48 1.55 -6.06
CA GLU A 169 -6.13 1.79 -6.58
C GLU A 169 -5.84 3.29 -6.74
N LEU A 170 -6.85 4.06 -7.14
CA LEU A 170 -6.77 5.51 -7.21
C LEU A 170 -8.10 6.10 -6.76
N SER A 171 -8.08 6.79 -5.62
CA SER A 171 -9.29 7.47 -5.15
C SER A 171 -9.55 8.72 -5.99
N ALA A 172 -10.82 9.11 -6.12
CA ALA A 172 -11.22 10.31 -6.87
C ALA A 172 -10.45 11.57 -6.40
N SER A 173 -10.24 11.71 -5.09
CA SER A 173 -9.48 12.84 -4.53
C SER A 173 -8.01 12.82 -4.93
N LYS A 174 -7.39 11.63 -4.95
CA LYS A 174 -6.00 11.45 -5.40
C LYS A 174 -5.87 11.74 -6.90
N ALA A 175 -6.79 11.23 -7.72
CA ALA A 175 -6.83 11.52 -9.15
C ALA A 175 -6.96 13.02 -9.44
N TRP A 176 -7.84 13.73 -8.73
CA TRP A 176 -7.94 15.19 -8.83
C TRP A 176 -6.64 15.89 -8.42
N GLY A 177 -6.01 15.41 -7.33
CA GLY A 177 -4.72 15.89 -6.86
C GLY A 177 -3.65 15.85 -7.96
N LYS A 178 -3.58 14.74 -8.70
CA LYS A 178 -2.63 14.54 -9.80
C LYS A 178 -2.85 15.50 -10.97
N ILE A 179 -4.11 15.83 -11.28
CA ILE A 179 -4.43 16.84 -12.29
C ILE A 179 -3.93 18.22 -11.83
N ILE A 180 -4.31 18.64 -10.62
CA ILE A 180 -3.99 20.01 -10.15
C ILE A 180 -2.53 20.21 -9.78
N SER A 181 -1.77 19.13 -9.54
CA SER A 181 -0.32 19.17 -9.31
C SER A 181 0.49 19.16 -10.61
N GLY A 182 -0.13 18.82 -11.75
CA GLY A 182 0.56 18.64 -13.02
C GLY A 182 1.25 17.28 -13.19
N GLU A 183 1.12 16.37 -12.22
CA GLU A 183 1.59 14.98 -12.35
C GLU A 183 0.85 14.20 -13.44
N PHE A 184 -0.35 14.65 -13.78
CA PHE A 184 -1.11 14.16 -14.92
C PHE A 184 -1.32 15.29 -15.92
N SER A 185 -0.81 15.11 -17.13
CA SER A 185 -1.04 15.97 -18.29
C SER A 185 -1.95 15.25 -19.29
N SER A 186 -2.82 16.03 -19.93
CA SER A 186 -3.73 15.58 -20.97
C SER A 186 -4.05 16.76 -21.88
N ASP A 187 -4.13 16.50 -23.19
CA ASP A 187 -4.53 17.50 -24.19
C ASP A 187 -5.98 17.97 -24.01
N LEU A 188 -6.77 17.22 -23.23
CA LEU A 188 -8.14 17.57 -22.86
C LEU A 188 -8.19 18.67 -21.80
N ILE A 189 -7.07 19.02 -21.16
CA ILE A 189 -6.99 20.06 -20.13
C ILE A 189 -6.36 21.32 -20.73
N LEU A 190 -7.18 22.33 -21.00
CA LEU A 190 -6.69 23.64 -21.47
C LEU A 190 -6.10 24.50 -20.35
N GLY A 191 -6.60 24.35 -19.13
CA GLY A 191 -6.09 25.15 -18.03
C GLY A 191 -6.70 24.81 -16.68
N ILE A 192 -5.90 25.02 -15.65
CA ILE A 192 -6.31 24.82 -14.26
C ILE A 192 -6.64 26.18 -13.65
N CYS A 193 -7.81 26.31 -13.02
CA CYS A 193 -8.17 27.55 -12.35
C CYS A 193 -7.19 27.82 -11.18
N LYS A 194 -6.84 29.10 -10.94
CA LYS A 194 -5.96 29.52 -9.82
C LYS A 194 -6.40 28.96 -8.46
N THR A 195 -7.69 28.80 -8.25
CA THR A 195 -8.26 28.26 -7.00
C THR A 195 -8.15 26.73 -6.88
N LYS A 196 -7.73 26.03 -7.95
CA LYS A 196 -7.65 24.56 -8.06
C LYS A 196 -8.98 23.84 -7.79
N LYS A 197 -10.10 24.58 -7.85
CA LYS A 197 -11.47 24.06 -7.68
C LYS A 197 -12.12 23.64 -8.99
N SER A 198 -11.52 23.99 -10.13
CA SER A 198 -12.00 23.64 -11.45
C SER A 198 -10.88 23.56 -12.47
N ILE A 199 -11.12 22.83 -13.54
CA ILE A 199 -10.30 22.79 -14.76
C ILE A 199 -11.17 23.20 -15.95
N THR A 200 -10.53 23.73 -16.98
CA THR A 200 -11.14 24.07 -18.27
C THR A 200 -10.78 22.96 -19.26
N LEU A 201 -11.78 22.35 -19.86
CA LEU A 201 -11.64 21.30 -20.86
C LEU A 201 -11.44 21.90 -22.25
N SER A 202 -11.03 21.09 -23.23
CA SER A 202 -10.70 21.56 -24.59
C SER A 202 -11.88 22.06 -25.42
N ASP A 203 -13.12 21.74 -25.04
CA ASP A 203 -14.36 22.33 -25.57
C ASP A 203 -14.70 23.70 -24.93
N GLY A 204 -13.92 24.15 -23.95
CA GLY A 204 -14.17 25.36 -23.18
C GLY A 204 -15.05 25.14 -21.94
N ASP A 205 -15.56 23.93 -21.72
CA ASP A 205 -16.38 23.62 -20.55
C ASP A 205 -15.55 23.61 -19.27
N LYS A 206 -16.18 24.07 -18.18
CA LYS A 206 -15.58 24.04 -16.85
C LYS A 206 -16.00 22.77 -16.11
N LEU A 207 -15.03 21.94 -15.76
CA LEU A 207 -15.24 20.80 -14.88
C LEU A 207 -14.89 21.20 -13.44
N LEU A 208 -15.90 21.27 -12.57
CA LEU A 208 -15.71 21.53 -11.15
C LEU A 208 -15.17 20.28 -10.45
N LYS A 209 -14.42 20.48 -9.36
CA LYS A 209 -13.87 19.41 -8.54
C LYS A 209 -14.95 18.44 -8.07
N ASN A 210 -16.08 18.94 -7.56
CA ASN A 210 -17.13 18.07 -7.04
C ASN A 210 -17.75 17.21 -8.14
N ASP A 211 -17.99 17.80 -9.31
CA ASP A 211 -18.51 17.10 -10.48
C ASP A 211 -17.53 16.03 -10.96
N PHE A 212 -16.23 16.34 -10.99
CA PHE A 212 -15.20 15.36 -11.27
C PHE A 212 -15.23 14.20 -10.29
N LEU A 213 -15.27 14.47 -8.98
CA LEU A 213 -15.27 13.41 -7.95
C LEU A 213 -16.49 12.51 -8.08
N GLU A 214 -17.65 13.10 -8.38
CA GLU A 214 -18.90 12.36 -8.58
C GLU A 214 -18.85 11.51 -9.85
N LYS A 215 -18.45 12.10 -10.99
CA LYS A 215 -18.28 11.38 -12.27
C LYS A 215 -17.27 10.25 -12.14
N TYR A 216 -16.15 10.48 -11.45
CA TYR A 216 -15.12 9.48 -11.17
C TYR A 216 -15.70 8.28 -10.42
N ARG A 217 -16.38 8.52 -9.29
CA ARG A 217 -16.95 7.44 -8.47
C ARG A 217 -18.03 6.65 -9.21
N LYS A 218 -18.81 7.32 -10.06
CA LYS A 218 -19.85 6.70 -10.91
C LYS A 218 -19.28 5.75 -11.97
N ARG A 219 -17.98 5.83 -12.30
CA ARG A 219 -17.33 4.89 -13.23
C ARG A 219 -17.01 3.53 -12.62
N PHE A 220 -17.25 3.33 -11.33
CA PHE A 220 -16.96 2.05 -10.68
C PHE A 220 -18.24 1.37 -10.19
N LYS A 221 -18.45 0.12 -10.61
CA LYS A 221 -19.62 -0.70 -10.24
C LYS A 221 -19.20 -2.05 -9.69
N TYR A 222 -19.99 -2.57 -8.77
CA TYR A 222 -19.82 -3.89 -8.17
C TYR A 222 -19.96 -5.03 -9.17
#